data_AF-A0A7S9L2L1-F1
#
_entry.id   AF-A0A7S9L2L1-F1
#
_cell.length_a   1.000
_cell.length_b   1.000
_cell.length_c   1.000
_cell.angle_alpha   90.00
_cell.angle_beta   90.00
_cell.angle_gamma   90.00
#
_symmetry.space_group_name_H-M   'P 1'
#
loop_
_entity.id
_entity.type
_entity.pdbx_description
1 polymer ?
#
loop_
_entity_poly.entity_id
_entity_poly.type
_entity_poly.pdbx_seq_one_letter_code
_entity_poly.pdbx_strand_id
1 'polypeptide(L)' 'MGTYKFRAKVSENGTIVVPDGFDVKNKEVEVILLDEAAPDAPKKSMKEFLDKYAGILKGVDADQAKWEYLKKKHNL' A
#
# COMPACT_ATOMS: atom_id res chain seq x y z
N MET A 1 9.25 -13.60 18.54
CA MET A 1 9.76 -12.40 17.84
C MET A 1 8.62 -11.41 17.73
N GLY A 2 8.78 -10.22 18.30
CA GLY A 2 7.76 -9.16 18.28
C GLY A 2 8.21 -8.03 17.38
N THR A 3 7.28 -7.42 16.66
CA THR A 3 7.54 -6.26 15.82
C THR A 3 6.82 -5.07 16.41
N TYR A 4 7.53 -3.95 16.52
CA TYR A 4 6.97 -2.70 16.99
C TYR A 4 6.82 -1.75 15.81
N LYS A 5 5.64 -1.14 15.68
CA LYS A 5 5.37 -0.09 14.68
C LYS A 5 4.95 1.18 15.41
N PHE A 6 5.71 2.25 15.21
CA PHE A 6 5.37 3.57 15.72
C PHE A 6 5.67 4.62 14.65
N ARG A 7 4.97 5.76 14.73
CA ARG A 7 5.25 6.92 13.89
C ARG A 7 6.27 7.80 14.59
N ALA A 8 7.34 8.13 13.90
CA ALA A 8 8.35 9.06 14.39
C ALA A 8 8.82 9.97 13.26
N LYS A 9 9.13 11.21 13.62
CA LYS A 9 9.79 12.15 12.72
C LYS A 9 11.29 11.99 12.87
N VAL A 10 12.00 11.84 11.76
CA VAL A 10 13.46 11.88 11.75
C VAL A 10 13.90 13.32 12.05
N SER A 11 14.76 13.51 13.04
CA SER A 11 15.30 14.83 13.36
C SER A 11 16.22 15.34 12.25
N GLU A 12 16.53 16.64 12.25
CA GLU A 12 17.48 17.24 11.28
C GLU A 12 18.86 16.57 11.32
N ASN A 13 19.23 16.03 12.48
CA ASN A 13 20.49 15.32 12.69
C ASN A 13 20.40 13.83 12.34
N GLY A 14 19.32 13.39 11.69
CA GLY A 14 19.12 11.99 11.29
C GLY A 14 18.79 11.03 12.44
N THR A 15 18.39 11.54 13.60
CA THR A 15 18.11 10.71 14.79
C THR A 15 16.62 10.38 14.89
N ILE A 16 16.31 9.14 15.29
CA ILE A 16 14.95 8.69 15.60
C ILE A 16 14.90 8.32 17.08
N VAL A 17 13.92 8.86 17.80
CA VAL A 17 13.75 8.58 19.23
C VAL A 17 12.78 7.41 19.38
N VAL A 18 13.26 6.33 20.01
CA VAL A 18 12.43 5.17 20.36
C VAL A 18 11.75 5.43 21.72
N PRO A 19 10.41 5.36 21.81
CA PRO A 19 9.69 5.51 23.08
C PRO A 19 10.11 4.48 24.16
N ASP A 20 10.09 4.90 25.43
CA ASP A 20 10.51 4.07 26.58
C ASP A 20 9.67 2.79 26.80
N GLY A 21 8.50 2.68 26.16
CA GLY A 21 7.62 1.50 26.25
C GLY A 21 8.10 0.28 25.47
N PHE A 22 9.18 0.43 24.69
CA PHE A 22 9.76 -0.67 23.91
C PHE A 22 10.95 -1.30 24.67
N ASP A 23 10.88 -2.60 24.90
CA ASP A 23 11.99 -3.37 25.50
C ASP A 23 13.11 -3.65 24.47
N VAL A 24 13.72 -2.58 23.97
CA VAL A 24 14.81 -2.61 22.97
C VAL A 24 16.09 -1.92 23.45
N LYS A 25 16.16 -1.54 24.74
CA LYS A 25 17.35 -0.93 25.35
C LYS A 25 18.53 -1.91 25.29
N ASN A 26 19.69 -1.43 24.83
CA ASN A 26 20.93 -2.20 24.67
C ASN A 26 20.81 -3.43 23.74
N LYS A 27 19.87 -3.41 22.79
CA LYS A 27 19.70 -4.48 21.79
C LYS A 27 19.99 -3.92 20.40
N GLU A 28 20.61 -4.75 19.56
CA GLU A 28 20.66 -4.48 18.12
C GLU A 28 19.26 -4.69 17.54
N VAL A 29 18.81 -3.74 16.72
CA VAL A 29 17.48 -3.76 16.10
C VAL A 29 17.59 -3.42 14.63
N GLU A 30 16.76 -4.06 13.82
CA GLU A 30 16.55 -3.71 12.43
C GLU A 30 15.49 -2.60 12.33
N VAL A 31 15.79 -1.53 11.58
CA VAL A 31 14.90 -0.38 11.41
C VAL A 31 14.45 -0.31 9.96
N ILE A 32 13.12 -0.37 9.75
CA ILE A 32 12.51 -0.20 8.43
C ILE A 32 11.90 1.21 8.38
N LEU A 33 12.46 2.07 7.53
CA LEU A 33 11.94 3.41 7.28
C LEU A 33 10.92 3.35 6.15
N LEU A 34 9.67 3.70 6.48
CA LEU A 34 8.62 3.92 5.50
C LEU A 34 8.43 5.43 5.37
N ASP A 35 8.86 5.98 4.25
CA ASP A 35 8.52 7.35 3.89
C ASP A 35 7.02 7.37 3.54
N GLU A 36 6.18 7.72 4.52
CA GLU A 36 4.80 8.11 4.25
C GLU A 36 4.88 9.44 3.49
N ALA A 37 5.07 9.35 2.17
CA ALA A 37 4.87 10.48 1.27
C ALA A 37 3.56 11.17 1.70
N ALA A 38 3.62 12.50 1.88
CA ALA A 38 2.55 13.30 2.45
C ALA A 38 1.17 12.79 2.03
N PRO A 39 0.17 12.72 2.94
CA PRO A 39 -1.18 12.27 2.60
C PRO A 39 -1.86 13.31 1.72
N ASP A 40 -1.45 13.40 0.47
CA ASP A 40 -2.04 14.23 -0.57
C ASP A 40 -1.77 13.64 -1.95
N ALA A 41 -1.72 12.31 -2.05
CA ALA A 41 -2.25 11.72 -3.26
C ALA A 41 -3.71 12.15 -3.32
N PRO A 42 -4.14 12.99 -4.29
CA PRO A 42 -5.52 13.43 -4.37
C PRO A 42 -6.37 12.16 -4.35
N LYS A 43 -7.33 12.09 -3.43
CA LYS A 43 -8.30 11.00 -3.37
C LYS A 43 -9.01 10.98 -4.71
N LYS A 44 -8.49 10.19 -5.66
CA LYS A 44 -9.07 10.06 -6.99
C LYS A 44 -10.49 9.62 -6.78
N SER A 45 -11.42 10.47 -7.19
CA SER A 45 -12.82 10.22 -6.90
C SER A 45 -13.26 8.98 -7.66
N MET A 46 -14.22 8.24 -7.12
CA MET A 46 -14.82 7.11 -7.84
C MET A 46 -15.34 7.55 -9.22
N LYS A 47 -15.74 8.83 -9.36
CA LYS A 47 -16.12 9.43 -10.63
C LYS A 47 -14.96 9.52 -11.63
N GLU A 48 -13.78 9.99 -11.22
CA GLU A 48 -12.58 10.03 -12.09
C GLU A 48 -12.10 8.64 -12.49
N PHE A 49 -12.25 7.65 -11.60
CA PHE A 49 -12.00 6.26 -11.92
C PHE A 49 -13.01 5.75 -12.97
N LEU A 50 -14.30 5.97 -12.73
CA LEU A 50 -15.34 5.56 -13.67
C LEU A 50 -15.18 6.27 -15.02
N ASP A 51 -14.89 7.56 -15.08
CA ASP A 51 -14.69 8.28 -16.35
C ASP A 51 -13.49 7.71 -17.13
N LYS A 52 -12.38 7.37 -16.44
CA LYS A 52 -11.20 6.79 -17.07
C LYS A 52 -11.43 5.37 -17.60
N TYR A 53 -12.17 4.54 -16.86
CA TYR A 53 -12.28 3.11 -17.14
C TYR A 53 -13.63 2.72 -17.79
N ALA A 54 -14.69 3.52 -17.69
CA ALA A 54 -15.99 3.24 -18.33
C ALA A 54 -15.87 3.24 -19.86
N GLY A 55 -14.97 4.06 -20.42
CA GLY A 55 -14.66 4.02 -21.86
C GLY A 55 -14.03 2.71 -22.31
N ILE A 56 -13.24 2.07 -21.44
CA ILE A 56 -12.59 0.76 -21.69
C ILE A 56 -13.62 -0.38 -21.58
N LEU A 57 -14.64 -0.20 -20.74
CA LEU A 57 -15.69 -1.20 -20.52
C LEU A 57 -16.85 -1.12 -21.53
N LYS A 58 -16.94 -0.06 -22.33
CA LYS A 58 -17.92 0.02 -23.43
C LYS A 58 -17.57 -1.02 -24.49
N GLY A 59 -18.31 -2.14 -24.49
CA GLY A 59 -18.14 -3.24 -25.44
C GLY A 59 -17.39 -4.45 -24.89
N VAL A 60 -16.99 -4.43 -23.61
CA VAL A 60 -16.45 -5.62 -22.94
C VAL A 60 -17.61 -6.37 -22.28
N ASP A 61 -17.91 -7.55 -22.80
CA ASP A 61 -18.77 -8.51 -22.10
C ASP A 61 -17.97 -9.07 -20.90
N ALA A 62 -18.36 -8.62 -19.70
CA ALA A 62 -17.67 -8.99 -18.47
C ALA A 62 -17.74 -10.49 -18.18
N ASP A 63 -18.82 -11.15 -18.58
CA ASP A 63 -19.01 -12.59 -18.38
C ASP A 63 -18.12 -13.38 -19.35
N GLN A 64 -18.01 -12.95 -20.61
CA GLN A 64 -17.09 -13.58 -21.58
C GLN A 64 -15.63 -13.40 -21.15
N ALA A 65 -15.21 -12.19 -20.78
CA ALA A 65 -13.84 -11.92 -20.34
C ALA A 65 -13.46 -12.74 -19.09
N LYS A 66 -14.40 -12.87 -18.14
CA LYS A 66 -14.23 -13.69 -16.95
C LYS A 66 -14.12 -15.18 -17.31
N TRP A 67 -14.95 -15.68 -18.21
CA TRP A 67 -14.92 -17.06 -18.66
C TRP A 67 -13.59 -17.41 -19.35
N GLU A 68 -13.09 -16.56 -20.25
CA GLU A 68 -11.80 -16.76 -20.92
C GLU A 68 -10.63 -16.76 -19.93
N TYR A 69 -10.64 -15.85 -18.94
CA TYR A 69 -9.63 -15.82 -17.88
C TYR A 69 -9.62 -17.12 -17.06
N LEU A 70 -10.79 -17.59 -16.65
CA LEU A 70 -10.92 -18.83 -15.88
C LEU A 70 -10.51 -20.05 -16.70
N LYS A 71 -10.89 -20.10 -17.98
CA LYS A 71 -10.47 -21.16 -18.90
C LYS A 71 -8.96 -21.23 -19.03
N LYS A 72 -8.31 -20.08 -19.28
CA LYS A 72 -6.84 -19.98 -19.38
C LYS A 72 -6.13 -20.32 -18.07
N LYS A 73 -6.70 -19.90 -16.93
CA LYS A 73 -6.10 -20.14 -15.60
C LYS A 73 -6.18 -21.60 -15.18
N HIS A 74 -7.27 -22.28 -15.54
CA HIS A 74 -7.53 -23.65 -15.13
C HIS A 74 -7.27 -24.68 -16.24
N ASN A 75 -6.72 -24.27 -17.40
CA ASN A 75 -6.44 -25.11 -18.56
C ASN A 75 -7.65 -26.00 -18.96
N LEU A 76 -8.85 -25.42 -18.94
CA LEU A 76 -10.09 -26.04 -19.41
C LEU A 76 -10.18 -26.09 -20.93
#